data_AF-A0A7C8ZM05-F1
#
_entry.id   AF-A0A7C8ZM05-F1
#
_cell.length_a   1.000
_cell.length_b   1.000
_cell.length_c   1.000
_cell.angle_alpha   90.00
_cell.angle_beta   90.00
_cell.angle_gamma   90.00
#
_symmetry.space_group_name_H-M   'P 1'
#
loop_
_entity.id
_entity.type
_entity.pdbx_description
1 polymer ?
#
loop_
_entity_poly.entity_id
_entity_poly.type
_entity_poly.pdbx_seq_one_letter_code
_entity_poly.pdbx_strand_id
1 'polypeptide(L)'
;LFTCWTYSPQDHKAFWWNCFKTKFTRDPQHDAPVRKMWKEKTRVRVKDLVNKALNEDPNKIIPWMTEDLRASLKHKRENDEVFKKRSVRNRKNKVEGSKGKIGHSQWSISSTMWLYKLTETLN
;
A
#
# COMPACT_ATOMS: atom_id res chain seq x y z
N LEU A 1 22.77 5.69 1.81
CA LEU A 1 23.33 5.16 0.56
C LEU A 1 22.36 4.14 -0.03
N PHE A 2 21.41 4.60 -0.84
CA PHE A 2 20.51 3.71 -1.59
C PHE A 2 21.31 3.16 -2.77
N THR A 3 21.93 1.99 -2.59
CA THR A 3 22.62 1.32 -3.69
C THR A 3 21.57 0.82 -4.67
N CYS A 4 21.61 1.36 -5.88
CA CYS A 4 20.78 0.95 -6.99
C CYS A 4 21.01 -0.54 -7.26
N TRP A 5 20.10 -1.39 -6.78
CA TRP A 5 20.16 -2.85 -6.91
C TRP A 5 20.47 -3.31 -8.34
N THR A 6 20.00 -2.56 -9.34
CA THR A 6 20.27 -2.75 -10.76
C THR A 6 21.77 -2.80 -11.08
N TYR A 7 22.59 -1.93 -10.50
CA TYR A 7 24.03 -1.82 -10.78
C TYR A 7 24.92 -2.69 -9.88
N SER A 8 24.33 -3.47 -8.97
CA SER A 8 25.13 -4.38 -8.14
C SER A 8 25.73 -5.51 -8.99
N PRO A 9 27.03 -5.84 -8.81
CA PRO A 9 27.66 -6.99 -9.44
C PRO A 9 26.85 -8.27 -9.20
N GLN A 10 26.89 -9.18 -10.16
CA GLN A 10 26.08 -10.40 -10.10
C GLN A 10 26.42 -11.25 -8.87
N ASP A 11 27.69 -11.28 -8.46
CA ASP A 11 28.16 -12.01 -7.29
C ASP A 11 27.59 -11.46 -5.99
N HIS A 12 27.43 -10.12 -5.89
CA HIS A 12 26.79 -9.50 -4.73
C HIS A 12 25.29 -9.82 -4.67
N LYS A 13 24.60 -9.80 -5.82
CA LYS A 13 23.19 -10.21 -5.89
C LYS A 13 23.02 -11.67 -5.50
N ALA A 14 23.90 -12.55 -6.01
CA ALA A 14 23.91 -13.96 -5.69
C ALA A 14 24.22 -14.22 -4.20
N PHE A 15 25.20 -13.51 -3.63
CA PHE A 15 25.51 -13.56 -2.21
C PHE A 15 24.32 -13.19 -1.34
N TRP A 16 23.67 -12.04 -1.61
CA TRP A 16 22.48 -11.63 -0.87
C TRP A 16 21.31 -12.59 -1.06
N TRP A 17 21.13 -13.13 -2.26
CA TRP A 17 20.10 -14.14 -2.53
C TRP A 17 20.36 -15.45 -1.79
N ASN A 18 21.62 -15.89 -1.70
CA ASN A 18 22.00 -17.06 -0.94
C ASN A 18 21.84 -16.82 0.55
N CYS A 19 22.33 -15.71 1.10
CA CYS A 19 22.10 -15.30 2.49
C CYS A 19 20.60 -15.23 2.82
N PHE A 20 19.78 -14.72 1.90
CA PHE A 20 18.32 -14.73 2.00
C PHE A 20 17.80 -16.17 2.08
N LYS A 21 18.18 -17.08 1.17
CA LYS A 21 17.76 -18.50 1.21
C LYS A 21 18.20 -19.23 2.47
N THR A 22 19.40 -18.95 2.99
CA THR A 22 19.95 -19.63 4.18
C THR A 22 19.23 -19.20 5.46
N LYS A 23 18.72 -17.97 5.52
CA LYS A 23 17.95 -17.43 6.65
C LYS A 23 16.44 -17.63 6.48
N PHE A 24 15.95 -17.52 5.26
CA PHE A 24 14.61 -17.91 4.82
C PHE A 24 14.68 -19.29 4.17
N THR A 25 15.06 -20.29 4.96
CA THR A 25 14.67 -21.66 4.65
C THR A 25 13.16 -21.64 4.52
N ARG A 26 12.60 -22.18 3.41
CA ARG A 26 11.14 -22.34 3.23
C ARG A 26 10.64 -23.29 4.31
N ASP A 27 10.44 -22.77 5.51
CA ASP A 27 9.73 -23.48 6.55
C ASP A 27 8.27 -23.56 6.09
N PRO A 28 7.75 -24.76 5.80
CA PRO A 28 6.37 -24.93 5.33
C PRO A 28 5.34 -24.37 6.32
N GLN A 29 5.69 -24.30 7.62
CA GLN A 29 4.81 -23.72 8.65
C GLN A 29 4.65 -22.20 8.49
N HIS A 30 5.67 -21.52 7.97
CA HIS A 30 5.70 -20.07 7.82
C HIS A 30 5.47 -19.59 6.38
N ASP A 31 5.55 -20.46 5.38
CA ASP A 31 5.35 -20.12 3.96
C ASP A 31 3.96 -19.50 3.70
N ALA A 32 2.89 -20.07 4.25
CA ALA A 32 1.54 -19.55 4.08
C ALA A 32 1.35 -18.15 4.72
N PRO A 33 1.74 -17.91 5.99
CA PRO A 33 1.74 -16.56 6.59
C PRO A 33 2.59 -15.54 5.81
N VAL A 34 3.80 -15.91 5.41
CA VAL A 34 4.72 -15.01 4.67
C VAL A 34 4.15 -14.64 3.31
N ARG A 35 3.60 -15.60 2.56
CA ARG A 35 2.92 -15.33 1.29
C ARG A 35 1.70 -14.45 1.47
N LYS A 36 0.90 -14.67 2.52
CA LYS A 36 -0.25 -13.84 2.83
C LYS A 36 0.17 -12.39 3.09
N MET A 37 1.20 -12.20 3.93
CA MET A 37 1.75 -10.87 4.22
C MET A 37 2.31 -10.20 2.96
N TRP A 38 3.06 -10.95 2.15
CA TRP A 38 3.62 -10.43 0.90
C TRP A 38 2.54 -10.00 -0.08
N LYS A 39 1.55 -10.87 -0.34
CA LYS A 39 0.39 -10.56 -1.17
C LYS A 39 -0.33 -9.30 -0.69
N GLU A 40 -0.51 -9.15 0.62
CA GLU A 40 -1.15 -7.97 1.18
C GLU A 40 -0.32 -6.70 0.94
N LYS A 41 0.99 -6.74 1.22
CA LYS A 41 1.89 -5.60 0.97
C LYS A 41 1.91 -5.21 -0.51
N THR A 42 2.02 -6.18 -1.40
CA THR A 42 1.99 -5.95 -2.86
C THR A 42 0.64 -5.38 -3.29
N ARG A 43 -0.48 -5.94 -2.80
CA ARG A 43 -1.83 -5.45 -3.09
C ARG A 43 -2.00 -3.98 -2.71
N VAL A 44 -1.57 -3.61 -1.50
CA VAL A 44 -1.62 -2.22 -1.02
C VAL A 44 -0.76 -1.33 -1.92
N ARG A 45 0.48 -1.75 -2.21
CA ARG A 45 1.41 -0.95 -3.03
C ARG A 45 0.89 -0.70 -4.44
N VAL A 46 0.38 -1.74 -5.10
CA VAL A 46 -0.20 -1.63 -6.45
C VAL A 46 -1.42 -0.72 -6.44
N LYS A 47 -2.32 -0.88 -5.46
CA LYS A 47 -3.49 -0.01 -5.30
C LYS A 47 -3.08 1.46 -5.15
N ASP A 48 -2.05 1.75 -4.34
CA ASP A 48 -1.61 3.12 -4.11
C ASP A 48 -0.92 3.71 -5.35
N LEU A 49 -0.13 2.91 -6.08
CA LEU A 49 0.47 3.32 -7.36
C LEU A 49 -0.61 3.67 -8.40
N VAL A 50 -1.61 2.81 -8.55
CA VAL A 50 -2.73 3.05 -9.46
C VAL A 50 -3.54 4.28 -9.03
N ASN A 51 -3.84 4.42 -7.74
CA ASN A 51 -4.56 5.60 -7.24
C ASN A 51 -3.80 6.90 -7.51
N LYS A 52 -2.48 6.89 -7.32
CA LYS A 52 -1.63 8.04 -7.62
C LYS A 52 -1.68 8.35 -9.11
N ALA A 53 -1.48 7.34 -9.97
CA ALA A 53 -1.55 7.50 -11.42
C ALA A 53 -2.89 8.08 -11.90
N LEU A 54 -4.00 7.64 -11.33
CA LEU A 54 -5.34 8.13 -11.70
C LEU A 54 -5.65 9.55 -11.19
N ASN A 55 -4.95 10.02 -10.16
CA ASN A 55 -5.16 11.34 -9.55
C ASN A 55 -4.13 12.38 -10.01
N GLU A 56 -3.06 11.99 -10.72
CA GLU A 56 -2.11 12.93 -11.32
C GLU A 56 -2.72 13.64 -12.54
N ASP A 57 -2.02 14.68 -13.03
CA ASP A 57 -2.39 15.42 -14.24
C ASP A 57 -2.66 14.45 -15.42
N PRO A 58 -3.80 14.57 -16.12
CA PRO A 58 -4.12 13.74 -17.29
C PRO A 58 -3.02 13.71 -18.36
N ASN A 59 -2.34 14.84 -18.57
CA ASN A 59 -1.31 14.99 -19.61
C ASN A 59 0.06 14.49 -19.17
N LYS A 60 0.22 14.14 -17.88
CA LYS A 60 1.48 13.61 -17.37
C LYS A 60 1.69 12.16 -17.82
N ILE A 61 2.82 11.93 -18.49
CA ILE A 61 3.27 10.59 -18.90
C ILE A 61 3.71 9.79 -17.67
N ILE A 62 3.16 8.58 -17.53
CA ILE A 62 3.49 7.66 -16.43
C ILE A 62 4.29 6.49 -17.03
N PRO A 63 5.61 6.39 -16.80
CA PRO A 63 6.48 5.46 -17.54
C PRO A 63 6.09 3.98 -17.44
N TRP A 64 5.37 3.58 -16.40
CA TRP A 64 4.97 2.19 -16.14
C TRP A 64 3.51 1.88 -16.51
N MET A 65 2.75 2.85 -17.03
CA MET A 65 1.33 2.71 -17.37
C MET A 65 1.05 3.34 -18.72
N THR A 66 0.46 2.57 -19.63
CA THR A 66 0.01 3.11 -20.93
C THR A 66 -1.18 4.05 -20.77
N GLU A 67 -1.33 4.99 -21.69
CA GLU A 67 -2.42 5.96 -21.69
C GLU A 67 -3.79 5.28 -21.77
N ASP A 68 -3.93 4.27 -22.65
CA ASP A 68 -5.17 3.48 -22.80
C ASP A 68 -5.56 2.76 -21.50
N LEU A 69 -4.57 2.22 -20.78
CA LEU A 69 -4.81 1.55 -19.50
C LEU A 69 -5.26 2.56 -18.45
N ARG A 70 -4.64 3.74 -18.42
CA ARG A 70 -5.01 4.82 -17.51
C ARG A 70 -6.45 5.30 -17.78
N ALA A 71 -6.78 5.53 -19.05
CA ALA A 71 -8.12 5.94 -19.49
C ALA A 71 -9.17 4.87 -19.14
N SER A 72 -8.88 3.60 -19.42
CA SER A 72 -9.77 2.47 -19.11
C SER A 72 -10.04 2.32 -17.62
N LEU A 73 -9.01 2.46 -16.78
CA LEU A 73 -9.15 2.40 -15.32
C LEU A 73 -9.91 3.61 -14.77
N LYS A 74 -9.70 4.80 -15.34
CA LYS A 74 -10.45 6.01 -14.98
C LYS A 74 -11.93 5.87 -15.34
N HIS A 75 -12.22 5.45 -16.57
CA HIS A 75 -13.57 5.15 -17.03
C HIS A 75 -14.26 4.13 -16.12
N LYS A 76 -13.58 3.03 -15.77
CA LYS A 76 -14.11 2.05 -14.82
C LYS A 76 -14.40 2.66 -13.45
N ARG A 77 -13.51 3.50 -12.93
CA ARG A 77 -13.71 4.18 -11.64
C ARG A 77 -14.96 5.08 -11.63
N GLU A 78 -15.20 5.75 -12.74
CA GLU A 78 -16.27 6.74 -12.91
C GLU A 78 -17.61 6.12 -13.34
N ASN A 79 -17.61 4.97 -14.01
CA ASN A 79 -18.81 4.40 -14.63
C ASN A 79 -19.21 3.01 -14.07
N ASP A 80 -18.32 2.31 -13.36
CA ASP A 80 -18.67 1.02 -12.73
C ASP A 80 -19.38 1.25 -11.38
N GLU A 81 -20.70 1.10 -11.38
CA GLU A 81 -21.54 1.25 -10.18
C GLU A 81 -21.21 0.23 -9.09
N VAL A 82 -20.78 -0.98 -9.46
CA VAL A 82 -20.35 -2.00 -8.48
C VAL A 82 -19.06 -1.54 -7.81
N PHE A 83 -18.12 -0.99 -8.58
CA PHE A 83 -16.89 -0.41 -8.04
C PHE A 83 -17.20 0.75 -7.10
N LYS A 84 -18.06 1.71 -7.49
CA LYS A 84 -18.45 2.83 -6.63
C LYS A 84 -19.07 2.37 -5.32
N LYS A 85 -20.06 1.46 -5.37
CA LYS A 85 -20.71 0.91 -4.17
C LYS A 85 -19.69 0.25 -3.23
N ARG A 86 -18.77 -0.56 -3.76
CA ARG A 86 -17.68 -1.19 -2.98
C ARG A 86 -16.73 -0.16 -2.39
N SER A 87 -16.35 0.86 -3.18
CA SER A 87 -15.46 1.94 -2.74
C SER A 87 -16.07 2.75 -1.59
N VAL A 88 -17.34 3.16 -1.72
CA VAL A 88 -18.08 3.87 -0.67
C VAL A 88 -18.20 3.03 0.58
N ARG A 89 -18.57 1.74 0.46
CA ARG A 89 -18.64 0.82 1.60
C ARG A 89 -17.29 0.67 2.29
N ASN A 90 -16.20 0.50 1.54
CA ASN A 90 -14.86 0.39 2.10
C ASN A 90 -14.43 1.70 2.81
N ARG A 91 -14.80 2.86 2.26
CA ARG A 91 -14.58 4.16 2.91
C ARG A 91 -15.36 4.25 4.22
N LYS A 92 -16.64 3.87 4.21
CA LYS A 92 -17.49 3.84 5.42
C LYS A 92 -16.91 2.89 6.47
N ASN A 93 -16.54 1.67 6.11
CA ASN A 93 -15.92 0.72 7.04
C ASN A 93 -14.62 1.27 7.66
N LYS A 94 -13.82 2.02 6.89
CA LYS A 94 -12.62 2.70 7.39
C LYS A 94 -12.96 3.82 8.39
N VAL A 95 -14.04 4.56 8.16
CA VAL A 95 -14.48 5.67 9.01
C VAL A 95 -15.26 5.18 10.24
N GLU A 96 -16.15 4.21 10.11
CA GLU A 96 -16.98 3.69 11.21
C GLU A 96 -16.16 2.86 12.21
N GLY A 97 -15.05 2.25 11.78
CA GLY A 97 -14.03 1.70 12.69
C GLY A 97 -13.35 2.74 13.59
N SER A 98 -13.59 4.04 13.38
CA SER A 98 -13.09 5.12 14.25
C SER A 98 -14.09 5.59 15.32
N LYS A 99 -15.37 5.19 15.24
CA LYS A 99 -16.44 5.62 16.18
C LYS A 99 -16.79 4.58 17.26
N GLY A 100 -15.81 3.78 17.70
CA GLY A 100 -15.97 2.91 18.88
C GLY A 100 -16.14 1.41 18.62
N LYS A 101 -15.87 0.92 17.40
CA LYS A 101 -15.55 -0.49 17.18
C LYS A 101 -14.10 -0.58 16.74
N ILE A 102 -13.30 -1.37 17.45
CA ILE A 102 -11.87 -1.61 17.21
C ILE A 102 -11.70 -2.16 15.79
N GLY A 103 -11.62 -1.26 14.82
CA GLY A 103 -11.43 -1.55 13.41
C GLY A 103 -10.15 -0.89 12.97
N HIS A 104 -9.09 -1.70 12.80
CA HIS A 104 -7.72 -1.34 12.40
C HIS A 104 -7.59 -0.06 11.55
N SER A 105 -7.44 1.08 12.22
CA SER A 105 -6.89 2.32 11.66
C SER A 105 -5.38 2.29 11.91
N GLN A 106 -4.62 1.79 10.94
CA GLN A 106 -3.20 1.49 11.14
C GLN A 106 -2.23 2.61 10.74
N TRP A 107 -2.68 3.86 10.50
CA TRP A 107 -1.78 4.88 9.91
C TRP A 107 -1.97 6.32 10.37
N SER A 108 -2.26 6.57 11.64
CA SER A 108 -1.95 7.88 12.22
C SER A 108 -1.20 7.69 13.52
N ILE A 109 0.10 7.96 13.46
CA ILE A 109 0.95 8.22 14.60
C ILE A 109 0.27 9.32 15.43
N SER A 110 0.18 9.06 16.73
CA SER A 110 -0.06 10.02 17.80
C SER A 110 -1.52 10.43 18.10
N SER A 111 -2.28 9.51 18.68
CA SER A 111 -3.42 9.84 19.55
C SER A 111 -3.00 10.53 20.86
N THR A 112 -1.73 10.41 21.28
CA THR A 112 -1.22 10.99 22.54
C THR A 112 -0.85 12.47 22.44
N MET A 113 -0.22 12.92 21.34
CA MET A 113 0.12 14.35 21.16
C MET A 113 -1.11 15.23 20.93
N TRP A 114 -2.22 14.67 20.43
CA TRP A 114 -3.50 15.39 20.30
C TRP A 114 -4.18 15.59 21.66
N LEU A 115 -4.09 14.60 22.56
CA LEU A 115 -4.58 14.73 23.94
C LEU A 115 -3.79 15.79 24.72
N TYR A 116 -2.47 15.82 24.57
CA TYR A 116 -1.62 16.83 25.22
C TYR A 116 -1.94 18.26 24.76
N LYS A 117 -2.20 18.45 23.46
CA LYS A 117 -2.53 19.76 22.89
C LYS A 117 -3.90 20.28 23.31
N LEU A 118 -4.86 19.38 23.57
CA LEU A 118 -6.17 19.72 24.14
C LEU A 118 -6.08 20.11 25.62
N THR A 119 -5.20 19.47 26.40
CA THR A 119 -5.04 19.80 27.82
C THR A 119 -4.28 21.11 28.06
N GLU A 120 -3.35 21.49 27.16
CA GLU A 120 -2.66 22.79 27.25
C GLU A 120 -3.51 23.98 26.81
N THR A 121 -4.56 23.77 26.01
CA THR A 121 -5.47 24.84 25.59
C THR A 121 -6.70 25.02 26.47
N LEU A 122 -6.87 24.14 27.47
CA LEU A 122 -7.97 24.16 28.44
C LEU A 122 -7.53 24.54 29.86
N ASN A 123 -6.26 24.92 30.05
CA ASN A 123 -5.73 25.62 31.22
C ASN A 123 -5.32 27.05 30.84
#